data_AF-A0ABD1E2X8-F1
#
_entry.id   AF-A0ABD1E2X8-F1
#
_cell.length_a   1.000
_cell.length_b   1.000
_cell.length_c   1.000
_cell.angle_alpha   90.00
_cell.angle_beta   90.00
_cell.angle_gamma   90.00
#
_symmetry.space_group_name_H-M   'P 1'
#
loop_
_entity.id
_entity.type
_entity.pdbx_description
1 polymer ?
#
loop_
_entity_poly.entity_id
_entity_poly.type
_entity_poly.pdbx_seq_one_letter_code
_entity_poly.pdbx_strand_id
1 'polypeptide(L)'
;MADLEAVLADVSYLMAMEKSKCTPAARASKKSVRSVMHKYLEKKNEVSFDKIFHQTLGYLLFKEFCESLEPPLLQIGFYEQVSHRHTRKI
;
A
#
# COMPACT_ATOMS: atom_id res chain seq x y z
N MET A 1 -11.89 -43.87 -21.25
CA MET A 1 -12.54 -42.63 -20.75
C MET A 1 -11.52 -41.51 -20.47
N ALA A 2 -10.25 -41.81 -20.20
CA ALA A 2 -9.19 -40.81 -20.03
C ALA A 2 -8.81 -40.04 -21.32
N ASP A 3 -8.90 -40.69 -22.48
CA ASP A 3 -8.46 -40.11 -23.75
C ASP A 3 -9.34 -38.92 -24.19
N LEU A 4 -10.65 -39.02 -23.96
CA LEU A 4 -11.59 -37.94 -24.27
C LEU A 4 -11.39 -36.73 -23.33
N GLU A 5 -11.12 -36.97 -22.05
CA GLU A 5 -10.91 -35.90 -21.07
C GLU A 5 -9.62 -35.12 -21.33
N ALA A 6 -8.55 -35.80 -21.78
CA ALA A 6 -7.30 -35.15 -22.16
C ALA A 6 -7.47 -34.22 -23.38
N VAL A 7 -8.19 -34.68 -24.41
CA VAL A 7 -8.48 -33.87 -25.60
C VAL A 7 -9.34 -32.65 -25.24
N LEU A 8 -10.34 -32.82 -24.38
CA LEU A 8 -11.20 -31.73 -23.92
C LEU A 8 -10.44 -30.70 -23.07
N ALA A 9 -9.47 -31.13 -22.27
CA ALA A 9 -8.60 -30.25 -21.50
C ALA A 9 -7.74 -29.38 -22.42
N ASP A 10 -7.12 -29.98 -23.44
CA ASP A 10 -6.25 -29.26 -24.39
C ASP A 10 -7.01 -28.24 -25.22
N VAL A 11 -8.20 -28.61 -25.73
CA VAL A 11 -9.08 -27.71 -26.49
C VAL A 11 -9.55 -26.55 -25.61
N SER A 12 -9.88 -26.82 -24.34
CA SER A 12 -10.30 -25.78 -23.39
C SER A 12 -9.17 -24.80 -23.07
N TYR A 13 -7.93 -25.29 -22.94
CA TYR A 13 -6.76 -24.46 -22.72
C TYR A 13 -6.46 -23.56 -23.92
N LEU A 14 -6.46 -24.11 -25.14
CA LEU A 14 -6.24 -23.33 -26.36
C LEU A 14 -7.31 -22.25 -26.56
N MET A 15 -8.59 -22.59 -26.36
CA MET A 15 -9.70 -21.63 -26.39
C MET A 15 -9.54 -20.54 -25.32
N ALA A 16 -9.02 -20.88 -24.13
CA ALA A 16 -8.73 -19.90 -23.08
C ALA A 16 -7.58 -18.97 -23.47
N MET A 17 -6.51 -19.49 -24.08
CA MET A 17 -5.39 -18.69 -24.59
C MET A 17 -5.79 -17.76 -25.74
N GLU A 18 -6.73 -18.17 -26.58
CA GLU A 18 -7.27 -17.29 -27.64
C GLU A 18 -8.16 -16.19 -27.05
N LYS A 19 -8.99 -16.50 -26.06
CA LYS A 19 -9.81 -15.50 -25.36
C LYS A 19 -8.97 -14.51 -24.54
N SER A 20 -7.85 -14.94 -23.96
CA SER A 20 -6.97 -14.05 -23.18
C SER A 20 -6.25 -13.01 -24.04
N LYS A 21 -6.10 -13.23 -25.36
CA LYS A 21 -5.49 -12.25 -26.28
C LYS A 21 -6.39 -11.04 -26.55
N CYS A 22 -7.71 -11.16 -26.33
CA CYS A 22 -8.68 -10.08 -26.55
C CYS A 22 -9.28 -9.50 -25.27
N THR A 23 -8.91 -10.00 -24.09
CA THR A 23 -9.18 -9.29 -22.85
C THR A 23 -8.06 -8.29 -22.62
N PRO A 24 -8.28 -6.97 -22.75
CA PRO A 24 -7.31 -6.06 -22.21
C PRO A 24 -7.25 -6.36 -20.71
N ALA A 25 -6.15 -6.94 -20.24
CA ALA A 25 -5.72 -6.95 -18.84
C ALA A 25 -5.50 -5.51 -18.28
N ALA A 26 -6.09 -4.51 -18.94
CA ALA A 26 -5.92 -3.08 -18.82
C ALA A 26 -7.26 -2.38 -18.51
N ARG A 27 -8.08 -3.00 -17.66
CA ARG A 27 -9.08 -2.27 -16.86
C ARG A 27 -9.03 -2.67 -15.38
N ALA A 28 -7.84 -2.91 -14.84
CA ALA A 28 -7.61 -2.39 -13.49
C ALA A 28 -7.88 -0.88 -13.57
N SER A 29 -8.80 -0.39 -12.74
CA SER A 29 -9.21 1.02 -12.71
C SER A 29 -7.97 1.91 -12.84
N LYS A 30 -7.96 2.88 -13.77
CA LYS A 30 -6.86 3.87 -13.95
C LYS A 30 -6.59 4.74 -12.71
N LYS A 31 -7.10 4.36 -11.53
CA LYS A 31 -6.92 5.04 -10.26
C LYS A 31 -5.67 4.50 -9.61
N SER A 32 -4.73 5.39 -9.31
CA SER A 32 -3.55 5.04 -8.53
C SER A 32 -3.96 4.43 -7.18
N VAL A 33 -3.16 3.51 -6.66
CA VAL A 33 -3.35 2.92 -5.32
C VAL A 33 -3.53 4.03 -4.28
N ARG A 34 -2.73 5.10 -4.36
CA ARG A 34 -2.87 6.29 -3.52
C ARG A 34 -4.29 6.88 -3.55
N SER A 35 -4.87 7.08 -4.73
CA SER A 35 -6.21 7.68 -4.87
C SER A 35 -7.31 6.81 -4.25
N VAL A 36 -7.18 5.48 -4.40
CA VAL A 36 -8.12 4.52 -3.81
C VAL A 36 -7.98 4.49 -2.28
N MET A 37 -6.75 4.36 -1.79
CA MET A 37 -6.46 4.26 -0.36
C MET A 37 -6.79 5.54 0.39
N HIS A 38 -6.48 6.72 -0.18
CA HIS A 38 -6.79 7.99 0.45
C HIS A 38 -8.30 8.15 0.69
N LYS A 39 -9.13 7.88 -0.33
CA LYS A 39 -10.60 7.96 -0.21
C LYS A 39 -11.16 6.96 0.80
N TYR A 40 -10.56 5.76 0.87
CA TYR A 40 -10.98 4.74 1.83
C TYR A 40 -10.67 5.17 3.27
N LEU A 41 -9.44 5.62 3.53
CA LEU A 41 -9.02 6.07 4.86
C LEU A 41 -9.77 7.34 5.30
N GLU A 42 -10.06 8.24 4.37
CA GLU A 42 -10.85 9.46 4.64
C GLU A 42 -12.28 9.12 5.08
N LYS A 43 -12.94 8.19 4.40
CA LYS A 43 -14.27 7.68 4.82
C LYS A 43 -14.26 7.02 6.20
N LYS A 44 -13.13 6.41 6.58
CA LYS A 44 -12.93 5.81 7.91
C LYS A 44 -12.48 6.82 8.97
N ASN A 45 -12.31 8.10 8.61
CA ASN A 45 -11.71 9.12 9.46
C ASN A 45 -10.34 8.71 10.02
N GLU A 46 -9.55 7.94 9.25
CA GLU A 46 -8.21 7.50 9.63
C GLU A 46 -7.10 8.45 9.13
N VAL A 47 -7.45 9.41 8.26
CA VAL A 47 -6.54 10.46 7.77
C VAL A 47 -6.48 11.62 8.78
N SER A 48 -5.93 11.35 9.95
CA SER A 48 -5.66 12.36 10.98
C SER A 48 -4.24 12.23 11.49
N PHE A 49 -3.62 13.35 11.87
CA PHE A 49 -2.24 13.34 12.33
C PHE A 49 -2.03 12.35 13.47
N ASP A 50 -2.88 12.40 14.50
CA ASP A 50 -2.78 11.52 15.66
C ASP A 50 -2.79 10.03 15.29
N LYS A 51 -3.74 9.62 14.44
CA LYS A 51 -3.84 8.21 14.02
C LYS A 51 -2.68 7.75 13.15
N ILE A 52 -2.17 8.61 12.27
CA ILE A 52 -1.05 8.27 11.37
C ILE A 52 0.27 8.29 12.14
N PHE A 53 0.48 9.29 12.98
CA PHE A 53 1.73 9.50 13.71
C PHE A 53 1.98 8.41 14.77
N HIS A 54 0.91 7.84 15.37
CA HIS A 54 1.05 6.72 16.30
C HIS A 54 1.22 5.35 15.63
N GLN A 55 1.11 5.26 14.29
CA GLN A 55 1.43 4.04 13.55
C GLN A 55 2.93 3.98 13.26
N THR A 56 3.54 2.81 13.43
CA THR A 56 4.98 2.62 13.17
C THR A 56 5.41 3.11 11.78
N LEU A 57 4.68 2.72 10.73
CA LEU A 57 4.98 3.14 9.36
C LEU A 57 4.68 4.62 9.12
N GLY A 58 3.59 5.13 9.70
CA GLY A 58 3.21 6.53 9.57
C GLY A 58 4.25 7.46 10.21
N TYR A 59 4.76 7.10 11.39
CA TYR A 59 5.84 7.81 12.05
C TYR A 59 7.13 7.82 11.22
N LEU A 60 7.58 6.65 10.72
CA LEU A 60 8.82 6.55 9.95
C LEU A 60 8.77 7.39 8.67
N LEU A 61 7.67 7.32 7.93
CA LEU A 61 7.46 8.13 6.72
C LEU A 61 7.38 9.62 7.04
N PHE A 62 6.72 9.99 8.14
CA PHE A 62 6.65 11.38 8.58
C PHE A 62 8.02 11.92 9.00
N LYS A 63 8.82 11.12 9.72
CA LYS A 63 10.19 11.47 10.10
C LYS A 63 11.07 11.69 8.87
N GLU A 64 11.07 10.74 7.93
CA GLU A 64 11.81 10.86 6.67
C GLU A 64 11.40 12.13 5.90
N PHE A 65 10.10 12.41 5.84
CA PHE A 65 9.59 13.64 5.25
C PHE A 65 10.17 14.89 5.94
N CYS A 66 10.14 14.94 7.28
CA CYS A 66 10.68 16.06 8.05
C CYS A 66 12.20 16.26 7.90
N GLU A 67 12.95 15.16 7.72
CA GLU A 67 14.40 15.18 7.47
C GLU A 67 14.75 15.59 6.04
N SER A 68 13.87 15.31 5.08
CA SER A 68 14.03 15.70 3.67
C SER A 68 13.80 17.20 3.41
N LEU A 69 13.29 17.95 4.39
CA LEU A 69 13.06 19.39 4.27
C LEU A 69 14.37 20.16 4.39
N GLU A 70 14.48 21.27 3.67
CA GLU A 70 15.65 22.14 3.69
C GLU A 70 15.22 23.58 4.09
N PRO A 71 15.41 23.99 5.37
CA PRO A 71 16.14 23.32 6.45
C PRO A 71 15.32 22.21 7.15
N PRO A 72 15.99 21.22 7.77
CA PRO A 72 15.33 20.11 8.44
C PRO A 72 14.59 20.56 9.71
N LEU A 73 13.47 19.89 10.01
CA LEU A 73 12.65 20.23 11.18
C LEU A 73 13.29 19.74 12.48
N LEU A 74 13.86 20.66 13.27
CA LEU A 74 14.50 20.35 14.56
C LEU A 74 13.54 19.78 15.63
N GLN A 75 12.22 20.03 15.50
CA GLN A 75 11.22 19.55 16.47
C GLN A 75 11.14 18.03 16.52
N ILE A 76 11.40 17.33 15.41
CA ILE A 76 11.35 15.86 15.39
C ILE A 76 12.49 15.26 16.23
N GLY A 77 13.68 15.86 16.17
CA GLY A 77 14.83 15.44 16.96
C GLY A 77 14.61 15.69 18.46
N PHE A 78 13.96 16.79 18.83
CA PHE A 78 13.56 17.04 20.22
C PHE A 78 12.54 15.99 20.71
N TYR A 79 11.53 15.68 19.90
CA TYR A 79 10.52 14.68 20.25
C TYR A 79 11.14 13.29 20.50
N GLU A 80 12.06 12.84 19.64
CA GLU A 80 12.76 11.56 19.84
C GLU A 80 13.56 11.53 21.14
N GLN A 81 14.29 12.61 21.43
CA GLN A 81 15.08 12.70 22.66
C GLN A 81 14.21 12.63 23.92
N VAL A 82 13.05 13.29 23.91
CA VAL A 82 12.09 13.24 25.03
C VAL A 82 11.47 11.85 25.16
N SER A 83 11.04 11.25 24.04
CA SER A 83 10.44 9.92 24.01
C SER A 83 11.40 8.85 24.54
N HIS A 84 12.64 8.82 24.04
CA HIS A 84 13.67 7.86 24.50
C HIS A 84 14.04 8.00 25.97
N ARG A 85 14.00 9.22 26.54
CA ARG A 85 14.25 9.43 27.97
C ARG A 85 13.12 8.91 28.86
N HIS A 86 11.88 8.91 28.38
CA HIS A 86 10.75 8.34 29.12
C HIS A 86 10.83 6.82 29.19
N THR A 87 11.23 6.14 28.12
CA THR A 87 11.31 4.66 28.08
C THR A 87 12.45 4.08 28.92
N ARG A 88 13.53 4.85 29.18
CA ARG A 88 14.68 4.40 29.99
C ARG A 88 14.51 4.55 31.51
N LYS A 89 13.42 5.18 31.97
CA LYS A 89 13.14 5.41 33.40
C LYS A 89 12.15 4.40 34.00
N ILE A 90 11.78 3.35 33.25
CA ILE A 90 10.91 2.25 33.69
C ILE A 90 11.74 0.97 33.73
#